data_AF-A0AAV5V9N2-F1
#
_entry.id   AF-A0AAV5V9N2-F1
#
_cell.length_a   1.000
_cell.length_b   1.000
_cell.length_c   1.000
_cell.angle_alpha   90.00
_cell.angle_beta   90.00
_cell.angle_gamma   90.00
#
_symmetry.space_group_name_H-M   'P 1'
#
loop_
_entity.id
_entity.type
_entity.pdbx_description
1 polymer ?
#
loop_
_entity_poly.entity_id
_entity_poly.type
_entity_poly.pdbx_seq_one_letter_code
_entity_poly.pdbx_strand_id
1 'polypeptide(L)'
;PHPAFFYLELICNIWFSGEFIIRLFFCPNPTDFLRVPVNIIDLIATLFFYIDWALEAFLTGSNRDSVEFFSIIRILRLFKLTQHSVGLKILIQTFKASAQELFLLVFFVLLGIVIFAALVYYAERLVENPSNQFDSIPIGLWWAVITICT
;
A
#
# COMPACT_ATOMS: atom_id res chain seq x y z
N PRO A 1 18.76 19.35 1.68
CA PRO A 1 17.76 19.56 0.60
C PRO A 1 17.73 21.05 0.18
N HIS A 2 17.74 21.34 -1.12
CA HIS A 2 17.71 22.73 -1.61
C HIS A 2 16.36 23.36 -1.25
N PRO A 3 16.31 24.59 -0.67
CA PRO A 3 15.06 25.21 -0.22
C PRO A 3 14.02 25.35 -1.35
N ALA A 4 14.46 25.48 -2.60
CA ALA A 4 13.59 25.53 -3.78
C ALA A 4 12.67 24.30 -3.94
N PHE A 5 13.12 23.10 -3.55
CA PHE A 5 12.32 21.89 -3.70
C PHE A 5 11.10 21.91 -2.76
N PHE A 6 11.30 22.37 -1.53
CA PHE A 6 10.21 22.52 -0.55
C PHE A 6 9.14 23.50 -1.03
N TYR A 7 9.55 24.66 -1.56
CA TYR A 7 8.59 25.63 -2.09
C TYR A 7 7.81 25.10 -3.30
N LEU A 8 8.47 24.37 -4.20
CA LEU A 8 7.79 23.72 -5.33
C LEU A 8 6.79 22.66 -4.85
N GLU A 9 7.18 21.82 -3.90
CA GLU A 9 6.29 20.82 -3.32
C GLU A 9 5.07 21.43 -2.64
N LEU A 10 5.26 22.54 -1.92
CA LEU A 10 4.19 23.28 -1.25
C LEU A 10 3.22 23.89 -2.26
N ILE A 11 3.73 24.58 -3.28
CA ILE A 11 2.91 25.21 -4.33
C ILE A 11 2.11 24.16 -5.09
N CYS A 12 2.75 23.06 -5.50
CA CYS A 12 2.08 21.95 -6.16
C CYS A 12 0.97 21.37 -5.27
N ASN A 13 1.24 21.15 -3.99
CA ASN A 13 0.25 20.60 -3.08
C ASN A 13 -0.95 21.53 -2.86
N ILE A 14 -0.71 22.84 -2.72
CA ILE A 14 -1.79 23.83 -2.62
C ILE A 14 -2.66 23.81 -3.89
N TRP A 15 -2.03 23.76 -5.06
CA TRP A 15 -2.72 23.67 -6.34
C TRP A 15 -3.60 22.42 -6.42
N PHE A 16 -3.04 21.24 -6.10
CA PHE A 16 -3.76 19.97 -6.12
C PHE A 16 -4.90 19.91 -5.10
N SER A 17 -4.70 20.43 -3.89
CA SER A 17 -5.77 20.58 -2.90
C SER A 17 -6.89 21.48 -3.42
N GLY A 18 -6.54 22.59 -4.08
CA GLY A 18 -7.50 23.49 -4.71
C GLY A 18 -8.30 22.80 -5.82
N GLU A 19 -7.62 22.07 -6.71
CA GLU A 19 -8.25 21.27 -7.77
C GLU A 19 -9.22 20.24 -7.20
N PHE A 20 -8.85 19.52 -6.13
CA PHE A 20 -9.70 18.55 -5.47
C PHE A 20 -10.94 19.21 -4.83
N ILE A 21 -10.76 20.32 -4.11
CA ILE A 21 -11.85 21.06 -3.46
C ILE A 21 -12.84 21.59 -4.51
N ILE A 22 -12.32 22.17 -5.60
CA ILE A 22 -13.13 22.65 -6.72
C ILE A 22 -13.93 21.47 -7.30
N ARG A 23 -13.29 20.34 -7.62
CA ARG A 23 -13.99 19.15 -8.12
C ARG A 23 -15.09 18.68 -7.16
N LEU A 24 -14.82 18.67 -5.86
CA LEU A 24 -15.80 18.28 -4.84
C LEU A 24 -17.02 19.21 -4.82
N PHE A 25 -16.82 20.53 -4.93
CA PHE A 25 -17.91 21.52 -4.93
C PHE A 25 -18.73 21.51 -6.22
N PHE A 26 -18.09 21.31 -7.37
CA PHE A 26 -18.77 21.33 -8.67
C PHE A 26 -19.38 19.98 -9.07
N CYS A 27 -19.18 18.92 -8.27
CA CYS A 27 -19.79 17.62 -8.54
C CYS A 27 -21.27 17.59 -8.12
N PRO A 28 -22.17 17.00 -8.95
CA PRO A 28 -23.59 16.93 -8.67
C PRO A 28 -23.90 16.12 -7.40
N ASN A 29 -23.15 15.05 -7.13
CA ASN A 29 -23.25 14.23 -5.92
C ASN A 29 -21.86 14.00 -5.30
N PRO A 30 -21.54 14.52 -4.11
CA PRO A 30 -20.23 14.36 -3.49
C PRO A 30 -19.95 12.90 -3.06
N THR A 31 -20.98 12.14 -2.71
CA THR A 31 -20.86 10.74 -2.30
C THR A 31 -20.44 9.82 -3.46
N ASP A 32 -20.96 10.08 -4.66
CA ASP A 32 -20.60 9.29 -5.85
C ASP A 32 -19.21 9.65 -6.34
N PHE A 33 -18.83 10.93 -6.23
CA PHE A 33 -17.48 11.40 -6.51
C PHE A 33 -16.44 10.72 -5.61
N LEU A 34 -16.72 10.59 -4.31
CA LEU A 34 -15.84 9.94 -3.34
C LEU A 34 -15.78 8.42 -3.46
N ARG A 35 -16.70 7.76 -4.20
CA ARG A 35 -16.64 6.31 -4.44
C ARG A 35 -15.73 5.92 -5.60
N VAL A 36 -15.29 6.88 -6.40
CA VAL A 36 -14.37 6.63 -7.52
C VAL A 36 -12.96 6.39 -6.96
N PRO A 37 -12.30 5.26 -7.29
CA PRO A 37 -11.00 4.91 -6.70
C PRO A 37 -9.92 5.96 -6.94
N VAL A 38 -9.91 6.59 -8.12
CA VAL A 38 -8.96 7.65 -8.46
C VAL A 38 -9.13 8.88 -7.55
N ASN A 39 -10.37 9.23 -7.20
CA ASN A 39 -10.67 10.37 -6.33
C ASN A 39 -10.38 10.04 -4.86
N ILE A 40 -10.57 8.78 -4.44
CA ILE A 40 -10.17 8.29 -3.11
C ILE A 40 -8.65 8.42 -2.95
N ILE A 41 -7.88 8.01 -3.96
CA ILE A 41 -6.43 8.12 -3.93
C ILE A 41 -5.99 9.59 -3.86
N ASP A 42 -6.64 10.46 -4.63
CA ASP A 42 -6.39 11.91 -4.59
C ASP A 42 -6.64 12.48 -3.19
N LEU A 43 -7.78 12.15 -2.58
CA LEU A 43 -8.14 12.55 -1.22
C LEU A 43 -7.11 12.04 -0.19
N ILE A 44 -6.75 10.76 -0.26
CA ILE A 44 -5.80 10.14 0.67
C ILE A 44 -4.42 10.78 0.55
N ALA A 45 -3.94 11.03 -0.68
CA ALA A 45 -2.66 11.68 -0.90
C ALA A 45 -2.64 13.13 -0.37
N THR A 46 -3.71 13.89 -0.62
CA THR A 46 -3.87 15.25 -0.07
C THR A 46 -3.93 15.22 1.46
N LEU A 47 -4.68 14.29 2.06
CA LEU A 47 -4.78 14.13 3.51
C LEU A 47 -3.42 13.82 4.14
N PHE A 48 -2.65 12.88 3.57
CA PHE A 48 -1.33 12.52 4.10
C PHE A 48 -0.35 13.69 4.11
N PHE A 49 -0.41 14.58 3.11
CA PHE A 49 0.41 15.79 3.11
C PHE A 49 0.09 16.71 4.30
N TYR A 50 -1.20 16.96 4.56
CA TYR A 50 -1.59 17.79 5.70
C TYR A 50 -1.24 17.15 7.04
N ILE A 51 -1.33 15.82 7.14
CA ILE A 51 -0.90 15.08 8.34
C ILE A 51 0.61 15.23 8.55
N ASP A 52 1.44 15.07 7.52
CA ASP A 52 2.89 15.21 7.61
C ASP A 52 3.29 16.64 8.00
N TRP A 53 2.67 17.66 7.39
CA TRP A 53 2.89 19.06 7.73
C TRP A 53 2.46 19.41 9.16
N ALA A 54 1.28 18.96 9.59
CA ALA A 54 0.80 19.17 10.95
C ALA A 54 1.72 18.49 11.96
N LEU A 55 2.14 17.26 11.66
CA LEU A 55 3.05 16.50 12.49
C LEU A 55 4.41 17.20 12.65
N GLU A 56 4.99 17.71 11.57
CA GLU A 56 6.24 18.49 11.63
C GLU A 56 6.09 19.72 12.53
N ALA A 57 4.95 20.44 12.43
CA ALA A 57 4.65 21.56 13.31
C ALA A 57 4.52 21.16 14.80
N PHE A 58 3.84 20.04 15.11
CA PHE A 58 3.63 19.59 16.49
C PHE A 58 4.87 18.92 17.13
N LEU A 59 5.69 18.22 16.33
CA LEU A 59 6.88 17.51 16.83
C LEU A 59 8.06 18.44 17.13
N THR A 60 8.02 19.70 16.70
CA THR A 60 9.09 20.67 16.95
C THR A 60 9.29 20.97 18.46
N GLY A 61 8.33 20.58 19.33
CA GLY A 61 8.38 20.85 20.78
C GLY A 61 8.14 19.67 21.72
N SER A 62 8.04 18.41 21.27
CA SER A 62 7.63 17.27 22.12
C SER A 62 8.53 16.03 22.05
N ASN A 63 8.43 15.19 23.09
CA ASN A 63 9.27 14.06 23.49
C ASN A 63 9.66 13.09 22.35
N ARG A 64 10.92 12.62 22.41
CA ARG A 64 11.59 11.75 21.43
C ARG A 64 10.84 10.43 21.15
N ASP A 65 10.10 9.91 22.12
CA ASP A 65 9.39 8.62 21.98
C ASP A 65 8.17 8.69 21.04
N SER A 66 7.52 9.86 20.96
CA SER A 66 6.41 10.04 20.01
C SER A 66 6.91 10.15 18.57
N VAL A 67 8.12 10.67 18.37
CA VAL A 67 8.73 10.90 17.04
C VAL A 67 8.94 9.58 16.29
N GLU A 68 9.19 8.46 16.99
CA GLU A 68 9.42 7.16 16.35
C GLU A 68 8.14 6.59 15.71
N PHE A 69 7.01 6.57 16.43
CA PHE A 69 5.74 6.08 15.89
C PHE A 69 5.28 6.92 14.69
N PHE A 70 5.46 8.23 14.79
CA PHE A 70 5.12 9.16 13.72
C PHE A 70 6.08 9.12 12.52
N SER A 71 7.26 8.51 12.64
CA SER A 71 8.17 8.33 11.51
C SER A 71 7.63 7.36 10.45
N ILE A 72 6.72 6.46 10.81
CA ILE A 72 6.03 5.57 9.85
C ILE A 72 5.12 6.39 8.91
N ILE A 73 4.54 7.50 9.40
CA ILE A 73 3.70 8.40 8.58
C ILE A 73 4.50 8.99 7.41
N ARG A 74 5.82 9.17 7.57
CA ARG A 74 6.68 9.64 6.48
C ARG A 74 6.76 8.65 5.31
N ILE A 75 6.47 7.37 5.51
CA ILE A 75 6.37 6.39 4.42
C ILE A 75 5.09 6.66 3.60
N LEU A 76 4.04 7.19 4.24
CA LEU A 76 2.77 7.52 3.58
C LEU A 76 2.93 8.67 2.56
N ARG A 77 3.98 9.48 2.64
CA ARG A 77 4.28 10.46 1.58
C ARG A 77 4.57 9.80 0.22
N LEU A 78 4.91 8.51 0.18
CA LEU A 78 5.00 7.74 -1.07
C LEU A 78 3.65 7.70 -1.80
N PHE A 79 2.52 7.83 -1.08
CA PHE A 79 1.20 7.97 -1.71
C PHE A 79 1.08 9.25 -2.54
N LYS A 80 1.84 10.32 -2.25
CA LYS A 80 1.89 11.53 -3.11
C LYS A 80 2.38 11.20 -4.53
N LEU A 81 3.27 10.21 -4.69
CA LEU A 81 3.74 9.77 -6.01
C LEU A 81 2.61 9.22 -6.88
N THR A 82 1.57 8.66 -6.26
CA THR A 82 0.41 8.09 -6.98
C THR A 82 -0.43 9.15 -7.68
N GLN A 83 -0.44 10.38 -7.15
CA GLN A 83 -1.14 11.51 -7.75
C GLN A 83 -0.41 12.04 -8.99
N HIS A 84 0.92 12.06 -8.96
CA HIS A 84 1.76 12.57 -10.03
C HIS A 84 1.95 11.57 -11.19
N SER A 85 1.85 10.26 -10.93
CA SER A 85 2.03 9.23 -11.94
C SER A 85 0.72 8.85 -12.62
N VAL A 86 0.53 9.33 -13.86
CA VAL A 86 -0.58 8.92 -14.72
C VAL A 86 -0.55 7.41 -14.97
N GLY A 87 0.64 6.83 -15.13
CA GLY A 87 0.81 5.38 -15.34
C GLY A 87 0.28 4.55 -14.17
N LEU A 88 0.47 5.01 -12.94
CA LEU A 88 -0.06 4.29 -11.77
C LEU A 88 -1.58 4.38 -11.67
N LYS A 89 -2.17 5.54 -12.01
CA LYS A 89 -3.63 5.70 -12.09
C LYS A 89 -4.25 4.75 -13.11
N ILE A 90 -3.60 4.58 -14.27
CA ILE A 90 -4.02 3.61 -15.29
C ILE A 90 -3.90 2.18 -14.75
N LEU A 91 -2.77 1.82 -14.13
CA LEU A 91 -2.58 0.49 -13.54
C LEU A 91 -3.69 0.14 -12.54
N ILE A 92 -4.07 1.08 -11.67
CA ILE A 92 -5.14 0.89 -10.69
C ILE A 92 -6.49 0.66 -11.37
N GLN A 93 -6.80 1.42 -12.42
CA GLN A 93 -8.03 1.25 -13.17
C GLN A 93 -8.07 -0.10 -13.88
N THR A 94 -6.95 -0.54 -14.47
CA THR A 94 -6.80 -1.86 -15.08
C THR A 94 -6.93 -2.97 -14.03
N PHE A 95 -6.28 -2.81 -12.88
CA PHE A 95 -6.40 -3.75 -11.76
C PHE A 95 -7.85 -3.87 -11.28
N LYS A 96 -8.58 -2.75 -11.19
CA LYS A 96 -10.00 -2.75 -10.85
C LYS A 96 -10.84 -3.51 -11.89
N ALA A 97 -10.55 -3.33 -13.18
CA ALA A 97 -11.26 -4.03 -14.25
C ALA A 97 -11.02 -5.56 -14.20
N SER A 98 -9.78 -5.97 -13.92
CA SER A 98 -9.38 -7.38 -13.82
C SER A 98 -9.44 -7.94 -12.39
N ALA A 99 -9.99 -7.22 -11.42
CA ALA A 99 -9.92 -7.58 -10.00
C ALA A 99 -10.57 -8.93 -9.71
N GLN A 100 -11.68 -9.24 -10.39
CA GLN A 100 -12.37 -10.52 -10.23
C GLN A 100 -11.53 -11.70 -10.71
N GLU A 101 -10.86 -11.55 -11.87
CA GLU A 101 -9.98 -12.59 -12.44
C GLU A 101 -8.73 -12.77 -11.58
N LEU A 102 -8.12 -11.66 -11.12
CA LEU A 102 -6.97 -11.68 -10.23
C LEU A 102 -7.28 -12.31 -8.88
N PHE A 103 -8.45 -12.03 -8.31
CA PHE A 103 -8.87 -12.64 -7.05
C PHE A 103 -9.01 -14.16 -7.17
N LEU A 104 -9.61 -14.64 -8.27
CA LEU A 104 -9.73 -16.05 -8.56
C LEU A 104 -8.36 -16.72 -8.76
N LEU A 105 -7.43 -16.05 -9.46
CA LEU A 105 -6.04 -16.51 -9.59
C LEU A 105 -5.35 -16.64 -8.23
N VAL A 106 -5.42 -15.59 -7.39
CA VAL A 106 -4.83 -15.59 -6.04
C VAL A 106 -5.44 -16.70 -5.18
N PHE A 107 -6.74 -16.96 -5.31
CA PHE A 107 -7.40 -18.07 -4.61
C PHE A 107 -6.79 -19.43 -4.98
N PHE A 108 -6.58 -19.70 -6.27
CA PHE A 108 -5.94 -20.95 -6.71
C PHE A 108 -4.49 -21.06 -6.26
N VAL A 109 -3.74 -19.94 -6.30
CA VAL A 109 -2.35 -19.90 -5.81
C VAL A 109 -2.30 -20.20 -4.31
N LEU A 110 -3.17 -19.59 -3.50
CA LEU A 110 -3.26 -19.86 -2.06
C LEU A 110 -3.64 -21.33 -1.76
N LEU A 111 -4.59 -21.88 -2.52
CA LEU A 111 -4.97 -23.29 -2.39
C LEU A 111 -3.76 -24.19 -2.69
N GLY A 112 -3.02 -23.90 -3.77
CA GLY A 112 -1.77 -24.56 -4.09
C GLY A 112 -0.74 -24.48 -2.97
N ILE A 113 -0.49 -23.28 -2.44
CA ILE A 113 0.44 -23.05 -1.32
C ILE A 113 0.08 -23.95 -0.12
N VAL A 114 -1.20 -24.02 0.26
CA VAL A 114 -1.65 -24.83 1.40
C VAL A 114 -1.47 -26.33 1.13
N ILE A 115 -1.82 -26.81 -0.06
CA ILE A 115 -1.65 -28.23 -0.43
C ILE A 115 -0.17 -28.61 -0.42
N PHE A 116 0.69 -27.83 -1.09
CA PHE A 116 2.12 -28.13 -1.18
C PHE A 116 2.82 -28.04 0.17
N ALA A 117 2.44 -27.07 1.02
CA ALA A 117 2.94 -26.98 2.38
C ALA A 117 2.59 -28.22 3.21
N ALA A 118 1.35 -28.72 3.10
CA ALA A 118 0.93 -29.93 3.80
C ALA A 118 1.65 -31.17 3.25
N LEU A 119 1.77 -31.31 1.92
CA LEU A 119 2.46 -32.44 1.29
C LEU A 119 3.93 -32.52 1.72
N VAL A 120 4.65 -31.40 1.68
CA VAL A 120 6.07 -31.36 2.08
C VAL A 120 6.23 -31.61 3.57
N TYR A 121 5.36 -31.06 4.41
CA TYR A 121 5.37 -31.33 5.85
C TYR A 121 5.20 -32.82 6.16
N TYR A 122 4.26 -33.50 5.50
CA TYR A 122 4.08 -34.94 5.69
C TYR A 122 5.20 -35.77 5.06
N ALA A 123 5.69 -35.38 3.87
CA ALA A 123 6.77 -36.08 3.17
C ALA A 123 8.08 -36.11 3.98
N GLU A 124 8.48 -34.97 4.56
CA GLU A 124 9.70 -34.86 5.39
C GLU A 124 9.55 -35.56 6.75
N ARG A 125 8.32 -35.84 7.19
CA ARG A 125 8.08 -36.57 8.44
C ARG A 125 7.99 -38.09 8.24
N LEU A 126 7.76 -38.54 7.01
CA LEU A 126 7.73 -39.97 6.65
C LEU A 126 9.14 -40.59 6.57
N VAL A 127 10.18 -39.77 6.37
CA VAL A 127 11.57 -40.20 6.33
C VAL A 127 12.30 -39.60 7.53
N GLU A 128 12.99 -40.41 8.34
CA GLU A 128 13.81 -39.88 9.44
C GLU A 128 15.00 -39.10 8.87
N ASN A 129 14.87 -37.77 8.83
CA ASN A 129 15.90 -36.85 8.39
C ASN A 129 16.40 -36.02 9.59
N PRO A 130 17.65 -36.20 10.04
CA PRO A 130 18.22 -35.42 11.16
C PRO A 130 18.42 -33.93 10.83
N SER A 131 18.28 -33.53 9.56
CA SER A 131 18.34 -32.14 9.09
C SER A 131 16.99 -31.61 8.57
N ASN A 132 15.87 -32.06 9.12
CA ASN A 132 14.55 -31.59 8.70
C ASN A 132 14.36 -30.09 9.04
N GLN A 133 14.02 -29.29 8.02
CA GLN A 133 13.76 -27.85 8.14
C GLN A 133 12.25 -27.53 8.25
N PHE A 134 11.37 -28.51 8.05
CA PHE A 134 9.92 -28.35 8.03
C PHE A 134 9.28 -28.76 9.36
N ASP A 135 9.55 -27.99 10.41
CA ASP A 135 9.12 -28.30 11.78
C ASP A 135 7.64 -27.93 12.05
N SER A 136 7.06 -27.07 11.21
CA SER A 136 5.64 -26.67 11.33
C SER A 136 5.03 -26.30 9.97
N ILE A 137 3.72 -26.47 9.85
CA ILE A 137 2.95 -26.13 8.63
C ILE A 137 3.20 -24.67 8.17
N PRO A 138 3.30 -23.65 9.04
CA PRO A 138 3.62 -22.28 8.61
C PRO A 138 4.99 -22.11 7.95
N ILE A 139 5.99 -22.92 8.34
CA ILE A 139 7.30 -22.92 7.66
C ILE A 139 7.14 -23.50 6.25
N GLY A 140 6.35 -24.58 6.09
CA GLY A 140 6.00 -25.14 4.79
C GLY A 140 5.26 -24.14 3.89
N LEU A 141 4.40 -23.28 4.45
CA LEU A 141 3.72 -22.22 3.69
C LEU A 141 4.74 -21.20 3.13
N TRP A 142 5.71 -20.77 3.94
CA TRP A 142 6.76 -19.85 3.48
C TRP A 142 7.57 -20.45 2.33
N TRP A 143 7.99 -21.72 2.45
CA TRP A 143 8.69 -22.43 1.40
C TRP A 143 7.85 -22.56 0.11
N ALA A 144 6.56 -22.90 0.24
CA ALA A 144 5.67 -23.05 -0.90
C ALA A 144 5.43 -21.71 -1.62
N VAL A 145 5.34 -20.60 -0.88
CA VAL A 145 5.23 -19.24 -1.45
C VAL A 145 6.44 -18.90 -2.30
N ILE A 146 7.66 -19.10 -1.77
CA ILE A 146 8.90 -18.83 -2.53
C ILE A 146 8.96 -19.70 -3.78
N THR A 147 8.67 -21.00 -3.65
CA THR A 147 8.76 -21.96 -4.75
C THR A 147 7.77 -21.67 -5.88
N ILE A 148 6.54 -21.27 -5.55
CA ILE A 148 5.49 -20.97 -6.55
C ILE A 148 5.74 -19.62 -7.23
N CYS A 149 6.34 -18.67 -6.52
CA CYS A 149 6.66 -17.34 -7.05
C CYS A 149 7.98 -17.25 -7.84
N THR A 150 8.67 -18.39 -8.03
CA THR A 150 10.02 -18.57 -8.62
C THR A 150 11.14 -17.82 -7.92
#